data_AF-W2PIA6-F1
#
_entry.id   AF-W2PIA6-F1
#
_cell.length_a   1.000
_cell.length_b   1.000
_cell.length_c   1.000
_cell.angle_alpha   90.00
_cell.angle_beta   90.00
_cell.angle_gamma   90.00
#
_symmetry.space_group_name_H-M   'P 1'
#
loop_
_entity.id
_entity.type
_entity.pdbx_description
1 polymer ?
#
loop_
_entity_poly.entity_id
_entity_poly.type
_entity_poly.pdbx_seq_one_letter_code
_entity_poly.pdbx_strand_id
1 'polypeptide(L)'
;MKIWPDELQRCTDLEYLSIYYTGVEVIPDWFSVFRKLEFLDLQGKFGHTNILSMPSDSFSNMGSLTFIHLGYLQQLPQLPSFQGLYNLKSMSIALLYALTTLPDLEPLVKLQRMELVALNSLRRLPEVASNHHLAHLVVWQAQLCCNGFLGYCDVSHPVCAGLSTNECISVSDGPSIESQVFFASQPALCDKNEPFIPNALPPLKAQIDVCGGVLYRQCRDPLFESKPVGICVNLYFQVIACNSFDLTAIYGRQQEILYGLGLPCDPKEEAWLGCV
;
A
#
# COMPACT_ATOMS: atom_id res chain seq x y z
N MET A 1 2.10 -21.22 1.86
CA MET A 1 3.39 -21.44 1.16
C MET A 1 4.25 -20.22 1.44
N LYS A 2 5.45 -20.40 2.03
CA LYS A 2 6.29 -19.29 2.50
C LYS A 2 7.31 -18.79 1.48
N ILE A 3 7.62 -19.61 0.48
CA ILE A 3 8.60 -19.35 -0.58
C ILE A 3 7.90 -19.61 -1.91
N TRP A 4 8.36 -18.97 -2.98
CA TRP A 4 7.81 -19.19 -4.32
C TRP A 4 8.18 -20.59 -4.84
N PRO A 5 7.33 -21.22 -5.67
CA PRO A 5 7.71 -22.46 -6.35
C PRO A 5 8.86 -22.20 -7.32
N ASP A 6 9.92 -23.01 -7.25
CA ASP A 6 11.11 -22.89 -8.11
C ASP A 6 10.78 -23.06 -9.59
N GLU A 7 9.66 -23.72 -9.93
CA GLU A 7 9.17 -23.86 -11.29
C GLU A 7 8.93 -22.52 -11.98
N LEU A 8 8.57 -21.47 -11.23
CA LEU A 8 8.37 -20.12 -11.77
C LEU A 8 9.66 -19.52 -12.34
N GLN A 9 10.84 -19.99 -11.94
CA GLN A 9 12.11 -19.57 -12.52
C GLN A 9 12.17 -19.82 -14.04
N ARG A 10 11.39 -20.79 -14.54
CA ARG A 10 11.32 -21.12 -15.96
C ARG A 10 10.45 -20.16 -16.77
N CYS A 11 9.66 -19.30 -16.12
CA CYS A 11 8.76 -18.34 -16.77
C CYS A 11 9.52 -17.06 -17.21
N THR A 12 10.57 -17.21 -18.01
CA THR A 12 11.46 -16.09 -18.40
C THR A 12 10.80 -15.06 -19.33
N ASP A 13 9.68 -15.43 -19.96
CA ASP A 13 8.90 -14.56 -20.85
C ASP A 13 7.73 -13.85 -20.14
N LEU A 14 7.67 -13.90 -18.81
CA LEU A 14 6.59 -13.28 -18.05
C LEU A 14 6.64 -11.75 -18.17
N GLU A 15 5.54 -11.15 -18.62
CA GLU A 15 5.37 -9.70 -18.77
C GLU A 15 4.54 -9.08 -17.63
N TYR A 16 3.64 -9.86 -17.04
CA TYR A 16 2.74 -9.43 -15.97
C TYR A 16 2.81 -10.41 -14.81
N LEU A 17 3.12 -9.90 -13.63
CA LEU A 17 3.17 -10.69 -12.41
C LEU A 17 2.44 -9.95 -11.31
N SER A 18 1.38 -10.58 -10.83
CA SER A 18 0.64 -10.06 -9.69
C SER A 18 0.38 -11.15 -8.66
N ILE A 19 0.77 -10.86 -7.42
CA ILE A 19 0.65 -11.77 -6.28
C ILE A 19 -0.06 -11.02 -5.17
N TYR A 20 -1.32 -11.38 -4.95
CA TYR A 20 -2.14 -10.82 -3.89
C TYR A 20 -2.38 -11.83 -2.78
N TYR A 21 -2.34 -11.33 -1.54
CA TYR A 21 -2.87 -12.02 -0.37
C TYR A 21 -2.30 -13.43 -0.15
N THR A 22 -1.02 -13.59 -0.46
CA THR A 22 -0.29 -14.84 -0.21
C THR A 22 0.44 -14.81 1.13
N GLY A 23 0.79 -15.99 1.65
CA GLY A 23 1.64 -16.15 2.83
C GLY A 23 3.12 -16.25 2.49
N VAL A 24 3.54 -15.68 1.36
CA VAL A 24 4.94 -15.62 0.94
C VAL A 24 5.69 -14.68 1.89
N GLU A 25 6.83 -15.15 2.41
CA GLU A 25 7.68 -14.39 3.31
C GLU A 25 9.02 -13.99 2.65
N VAL A 26 9.42 -14.67 1.57
CA VAL A 26 10.71 -14.44 0.91
C VAL A 26 10.53 -14.40 -0.61
N ILE A 27 11.03 -13.32 -1.23
CA ILE A 27 11.25 -13.28 -2.68
C ILE A 27 12.53 -14.09 -2.99
N PRO A 28 12.50 -15.03 -3.93
CA PRO A 28 13.64 -15.91 -4.19
C PRO A 28 14.81 -15.19 -4.87
N ASP A 29 16.04 -15.66 -4.63
CA ASP A 29 17.27 -15.11 -5.23
C ASP A 29 17.26 -15.14 -6.77
N TRP A 30 16.48 -16.05 -7.36
CA TRP A 30 16.32 -16.14 -8.81
C TRP A 30 15.31 -15.13 -9.39
N PHE A 31 14.67 -14.27 -8.60
CA PHE A 31 13.60 -13.37 -9.07
C PHE A 31 13.99 -12.49 -10.27
N SER A 32 15.28 -12.14 -10.39
CA SER A 32 15.84 -11.35 -11.49
C SER A 32 15.80 -12.05 -12.87
N VAL A 33 15.34 -13.31 -12.95
CA VAL A 33 15.12 -14.01 -14.24
C VAL A 33 13.98 -13.40 -15.07
N PHE A 34 13.05 -12.66 -14.46
CA PHE A 34 11.89 -12.05 -15.12
C PHE A 34 12.25 -10.78 -15.91
N ARG A 35 13.16 -10.90 -16.89
CA ARG A 35 13.72 -9.77 -17.64
C ARG A 35 12.71 -9.05 -18.55
N LYS A 36 11.64 -9.75 -18.93
CA LYS A 36 10.54 -9.21 -19.75
C LYS A 36 9.39 -8.62 -18.93
N LEU A 37 9.48 -8.66 -17.60
CA LEU A 37 8.40 -8.19 -16.75
C LEU A 37 8.20 -6.69 -16.94
N GLU A 38 6.98 -6.30 -17.30
CA GLU A 38 6.56 -4.92 -17.51
C GLU A 38 5.73 -4.40 -16.33
N PHE A 39 5.02 -5.29 -15.65
CA PHE A 39 4.16 -4.99 -14.52
C PHE A 39 4.42 -5.95 -13.36
N LEU A 40 4.74 -5.38 -12.19
CA LEU A 40 4.87 -6.11 -10.93
C LEU A 40 3.91 -5.54 -9.89
N ASP A 41 3.10 -6.41 -9.30
CA ASP A 41 2.27 -6.07 -8.16
C ASP A 41 2.38 -7.15 -7.06
N LEU A 42 2.89 -6.76 -5.89
CA LEU A 42 3.07 -7.64 -4.74
C LEU A 42 2.28 -7.09 -3.56
N GLN A 43 1.25 -7.81 -3.12
CA GLN A 43 0.39 -7.39 -2.01
C GLN A 43 0.29 -8.44 -0.92
N GLY A 44 0.58 -8.02 0.31
CA GLY A 44 0.45 -8.83 1.51
C GLY A 44 -1.00 -9.03 1.96
N LYS A 45 -1.25 -10.15 2.64
CA LYS A 45 -2.51 -10.47 3.33
C LYS A 45 -2.61 -9.81 4.69
N PHE A 46 -3.72 -9.13 4.93
CA PHE A 46 -4.05 -8.52 6.22
C PHE A 46 -4.01 -9.52 7.39
N GLY A 47 -3.39 -9.10 8.49
CA GLY A 47 -3.29 -9.88 9.72
C GLY A 47 -2.39 -11.12 9.63
N HIS A 48 -1.56 -11.23 8.60
CA HIS A 48 -0.61 -12.33 8.43
C HIS A 48 0.80 -11.78 8.22
N THR A 49 1.81 -12.62 8.47
CA THR A 49 3.17 -12.38 8.01
C THR A 49 3.20 -12.43 6.48
N ASN A 50 3.77 -11.40 5.87
CA ASN A 50 3.93 -11.24 4.42
C ASN A 50 5.42 -11.21 4.08
N ILE A 51 5.79 -10.68 2.92
CA ILE A 51 7.20 -10.59 2.49
C ILE A 51 8.02 -9.86 3.55
N LEU A 52 8.99 -10.57 4.10
CA LEU A 52 9.94 -10.12 5.12
C LEU A 52 11.28 -9.71 4.51
N SER A 53 11.63 -10.30 3.37
CA SER A 53 12.91 -10.06 2.72
C SER A 53 12.84 -10.22 1.22
N MET A 54 13.69 -9.46 0.55
CA MET A 54 13.96 -9.52 -0.87
C MET A 54 15.48 -9.47 -1.09
N PRO A 55 16.04 -10.26 -2.02
CA PRO A 55 17.43 -10.15 -2.45
C PRO A 55 17.75 -8.71 -2.85
N SER A 56 18.92 -8.20 -2.48
CA SER A 56 19.30 -6.79 -2.75
C SER A 56 19.37 -6.46 -4.24
N ASP A 57 19.56 -7.47 -5.08
CA ASP A 57 19.63 -7.43 -6.53
C ASP A 57 18.37 -7.98 -7.23
N SER A 58 17.23 -8.10 -6.51
CA SER A 58 15.98 -8.63 -7.07
C SER A 58 15.56 -7.94 -8.37
N PHE A 59 15.78 -6.63 -8.47
CA PHE A 59 15.43 -5.83 -9.65
C PHE A 59 16.55 -5.72 -10.69
N SER A 60 17.68 -6.40 -10.46
CA SER A 60 18.76 -6.47 -11.44
C SER A 60 18.23 -7.05 -12.76
N ASN A 61 18.60 -6.44 -13.88
CA ASN A 61 18.17 -6.84 -15.21
C ASN A 61 16.64 -6.77 -15.49
N MET A 62 15.84 -6.12 -14.64
CA MET A 62 14.40 -5.92 -14.87
C MET A 62 14.10 -4.66 -15.68
N GLY A 63 14.83 -4.51 -16.78
CA GLY A 63 14.80 -3.33 -17.63
C GLY A 63 13.49 -3.08 -18.36
N SER A 64 12.61 -4.08 -18.46
CA SER A 64 11.31 -3.95 -19.10
C SER A 64 10.24 -3.39 -18.15
N LEU A 65 10.51 -3.35 -16.84
CA LEU A 65 9.52 -2.91 -15.85
C LEU A 65 9.14 -1.45 -16.08
N THR A 66 7.83 -1.21 -16.20
CA THR A 66 7.25 0.13 -16.33
C THR A 66 6.37 0.51 -15.14
N PHE A 67 5.84 -0.48 -14.42
CA PHE A 67 5.01 -0.30 -13.24
C PHE A 67 5.41 -1.26 -12.11
N ILE A 68 5.52 -0.71 -10.90
CA ILE A 68 5.67 -1.48 -9.66
C ILE A 68 4.61 -1.01 -8.65
N HIS A 69 3.86 -1.95 -8.09
CA HIS A 69 3.07 -1.75 -6.88
C HIS A 69 3.51 -2.71 -5.77
N LEU A 70 3.80 -2.15 -4.59
CA LEU A 70 4.14 -2.91 -3.39
C LEU A 70 3.16 -2.51 -2.29
N GLY A 71 2.27 -3.43 -1.92
CA GLY A 71 1.18 -3.18 -0.98
C GLY A 71 1.27 -4.06 0.26
N TYR A 72 1.06 -3.47 1.44
CA TYR A 72 0.91 -4.21 2.70
C TYR A 72 2.07 -5.17 3.04
N LEU A 73 3.31 -4.74 2.76
CA LEU A 73 4.53 -5.47 3.15
C LEU A 73 5.07 -4.90 4.47
N GLN A 74 4.22 -4.92 5.51
CA GLN A 74 4.38 -4.12 6.73
C GLN A 74 5.71 -4.35 7.47
N GLN A 75 6.28 -5.55 7.35
CA GLN A 75 7.49 -5.98 8.06
C GLN A 75 8.74 -5.93 7.18
N LEU A 76 8.63 -5.56 5.89
CA LEU A 76 9.77 -5.46 4.99
C LEU A 76 10.60 -4.22 5.36
N PRO A 77 11.84 -4.38 5.87
CA PRO A 77 12.60 -3.25 6.41
C PRO A 77 13.28 -2.41 5.32
N GLN A 78 13.52 -3.00 4.15
CA GLN A 78 14.25 -2.38 3.04
C GLN A 78 13.79 -2.95 1.70
N LEU A 79 13.89 -2.13 0.65
CA LEU A 79 13.67 -2.55 -0.72
C LEU A 79 15.01 -2.92 -1.40
N PRO A 80 14.98 -3.81 -2.41
CA PRO A 80 16.13 -4.03 -3.28
C PRO A 80 16.60 -2.75 -3.97
N SER A 81 17.84 -2.75 -4.45
CA SER A 81 18.33 -1.64 -5.27
C SER A 81 17.46 -1.46 -6.51
N PHE A 82 17.20 -0.21 -6.89
CA PHE A 82 16.52 0.12 -8.14
C PHE A 82 17.43 0.06 -9.38
N GLN A 83 18.68 -0.37 -9.21
CA GLN A 83 19.60 -0.64 -10.31
C GLN A 83 18.99 -1.68 -11.26
N GLY A 84 18.80 -1.29 -12.52
CA GLY A 84 18.15 -2.11 -13.55
C GLY A 84 16.76 -1.65 -13.96
N LEU A 85 16.12 -0.74 -13.21
CA LEU A 85 14.75 -0.25 -13.46
C LEU A 85 14.68 1.00 -14.37
N TYR A 86 15.49 1.03 -15.43
CA TYR A 86 15.67 2.22 -16.27
C TYR A 86 14.44 2.63 -17.12
N ASN A 87 13.46 1.74 -17.28
CA ASN A 87 12.19 2.05 -17.96
C ASN A 87 11.01 2.27 -17.01
N LEU A 88 11.23 2.25 -15.69
CA LEU A 88 10.15 2.40 -14.72
C LEU A 88 9.51 3.79 -14.89
N LYS A 89 8.18 3.81 -15.07
CA LYS A 89 7.39 5.04 -15.25
C LYS A 89 6.59 5.38 -14.02
N SER A 90 6.08 4.38 -13.31
CA SER A 90 5.24 4.57 -12.14
C SER A 90 5.59 3.58 -11.05
N MET A 91 5.67 4.08 -9.82
CA MET A 91 5.87 3.27 -8.62
C MET A 91 4.85 3.68 -7.55
N SER A 92 4.20 2.69 -6.96
CA SER A 92 3.28 2.88 -5.84
C SER A 92 3.69 1.94 -4.70
N ILE A 93 3.98 2.51 -3.54
CA ILE A 93 4.38 1.77 -2.34
C ILE A 93 3.43 2.17 -1.22
N ALA A 94 2.64 1.21 -0.73
CA ALA A 94 1.59 1.44 0.25
C ALA A 94 1.68 0.48 1.43
N LEU A 95 1.51 1.00 2.65
CA LEU A 95 1.40 0.21 3.88
C LEU A 95 2.67 -0.60 4.23
N LEU A 96 3.85 -0.06 3.91
CA LEU A 96 5.15 -0.61 4.31
C LEU A 96 5.65 0.09 5.58
N TYR A 97 5.12 -0.33 6.73
CA TYR A 97 5.34 0.37 8.00
C TYR A 97 6.78 0.28 8.54
N ALA A 98 7.51 -0.79 8.25
CA ALA A 98 8.90 -0.97 8.69
C ALA A 98 9.94 -0.30 7.77
N LEU A 99 9.54 0.20 6.59
CA LEU A 99 10.46 0.79 5.62
C LEU A 99 10.93 2.16 6.10
N THR A 100 12.24 2.30 6.31
CA THR A 100 12.83 3.53 6.87
C THR A 100 13.45 4.47 5.84
N THR A 101 13.88 3.93 4.70
CA THR A 101 14.49 4.64 3.57
C THR A 101 14.08 3.99 2.25
N LEU A 102 14.18 4.75 1.15
CA LEU A 102 14.12 4.22 -0.21
C LEU A 102 15.54 4.03 -0.78
N PRO A 103 15.74 3.08 -1.71
CA PRO A 103 16.94 3.03 -2.55
C PRO A 103 17.11 4.29 -3.39
N ASP A 104 18.32 4.51 -3.91
CA ASP A 104 18.61 5.62 -4.83
C ASP A 104 17.68 5.61 -6.05
N LEU A 105 17.19 6.79 -6.42
CA LEU A 105 16.27 7.00 -7.54
C LEU A 105 17.02 7.36 -8.84
N GLU A 106 18.33 7.62 -8.81
CA GLU A 106 19.15 7.94 -9.99
C GLU A 106 18.93 6.98 -11.18
N PRO A 107 18.82 5.64 -10.99
CA PRO A 107 18.60 4.72 -12.11
C PRO A 107 17.24 4.90 -12.81
N LEU A 108 16.27 5.52 -12.14
CA LEU A 108 14.87 5.63 -12.57
C LEU A 108 14.67 6.82 -13.55
N VAL A 109 15.43 6.84 -14.63
CA VAL A 109 15.51 7.98 -15.56
C VAL A 109 14.21 8.30 -16.32
N LYS A 110 13.25 7.37 -16.36
CA LYS A 110 11.92 7.53 -16.98
C LYS A 110 10.78 7.64 -15.95
N LEU A 111 11.09 7.73 -14.66
CA LEU A 111 10.06 7.81 -13.62
C LEU A 111 9.24 9.08 -13.81
N GLN A 112 7.92 8.93 -13.83
CA GLN A 112 6.95 10.01 -14.00
C GLN A 112 6.07 10.19 -12.76
N ARG A 113 5.79 9.10 -12.05
CA ARG A 113 4.90 9.06 -10.90
C ARG A 113 5.47 8.21 -9.77
N MET A 114 5.46 8.75 -8.56
CA MET A 114 5.81 8.05 -7.34
C MET A 114 4.76 8.32 -6.26
N GLU A 115 4.13 7.26 -5.75
CA GLU A 115 3.12 7.36 -4.69
C GLU A 115 3.56 6.53 -3.48
N LEU A 116 3.66 7.20 -2.34
CA LEU A 116 4.15 6.64 -1.09
C LEU A 116 3.10 6.85 0.00
N VAL A 117 2.40 5.79 0.39
CA VAL A 117 1.20 5.89 1.22
C VAL A 117 1.36 5.04 2.50
N ALA A 118 1.11 5.65 3.66
CA ALA A 118 1.20 5.01 4.96
C ALA A 118 2.55 4.30 5.18
N LEU A 119 3.64 5.05 5.02
CA LEU A 119 5.02 4.62 5.26
C LEU A 119 5.49 5.20 6.59
N ASN A 120 4.88 4.75 7.68
CA ASN A 120 4.96 5.40 8.99
C ASN A 120 6.40 5.57 9.51
N SER A 121 7.35 4.70 9.14
CA SER A 121 8.76 4.81 9.54
C SER A 121 9.66 5.44 8.47
N LEU A 122 9.15 5.84 7.31
CA LEU A 122 9.95 6.45 6.26
C LEU A 122 10.38 7.86 6.68
N ARG A 123 11.69 8.03 6.91
CA ARG A 123 12.23 9.26 7.50
C ARG A 123 12.73 10.28 6.47
N ARG A 124 13.13 9.82 5.28
CA ARG A 124 13.73 10.65 4.23
C ARG A 124 13.34 10.13 2.86
N LEU A 125 13.36 11.02 1.87
CA LEU A 125 13.42 10.65 0.46
C LEU A 125 14.85 10.78 -0.06
N PRO A 126 15.26 9.95 -1.03
CA PRO A 126 16.45 10.19 -1.84
C PRO A 126 16.33 11.49 -2.64
N GLU A 127 17.46 11.93 -3.22
CA GLU A 127 17.47 13.04 -4.17
C GLU A 127 16.61 12.72 -5.40
N VAL A 128 15.86 13.72 -5.88
CA VAL A 128 15.00 13.61 -7.07
C VAL A 128 15.46 14.51 -8.21
N ALA A 129 16.51 15.30 -7.98
CA ALA A 129 17.04 16.27 -8.95
C ALA A 129 17.43 15.65 -10.31
N SER A 130 17.89 14.40 -10.31
CA SER A 130 18.25 13.64 -11.51
C SER A 130 17.04 13.02 -12.24
N ASN A 131 15.88 12.93 -11.60
CA ASN A 131 14.66 12.34 -12.18
C ASN A 131 13.85 13.40 -12.96
N HIS A 132 14.40 13.91 -14.06
CA HIS A 132 13.81 15.02 -14.83
C HIS A 132 12.40 14.78 -15.41
N HIS A 133 11.94 13.52 -15.48
CA HIS A 133 10.60 13.17 -15.94
C HIS A 133 9.57 13.06 -14.80
N LEU A 134 10.02 13.10 -13.54
CA LEU A 134 9.14 12.95 -12.38
C LEU A 134 8.24 14.18 -12.30
N ALA A 135 6.94 13.97 -12.52
CA ALA A 135 5.94 15.03 -12.55
C ALA A 135 4.98 14.93 -11.36
N HIS A 136 4.80 13.74 -10.82
CA HIS A 136 3.84 13.46 -9.75
C HIS A 136 4.50 12.73 -8.59
N LEU A 137 4.53 13.39 -7.44
CA LEU A 137 4.94 12.81 -6.17
C LEU A 137 3.81 12.96 -5.16
N VAL A 138 3.34 11.83 -4.64
CA VAL A 138 2.42 11.76 -3.51
C VAL A 138 3.16 11.15 -2.33
N VAL A 139 3.13 11.84 -1.19
CA VAL A 139 3.51 11.23 0.09
C VAL A 139 2.40 11.49 1.08
N TRP A 140 1.76 10.43 1.50
CA TRP A 140 0.67 10.51 2.47
C TRP A 140 1.02 9.63 3.66
N GLN A 141 1.05 10.23 4.85
CA GLN A 141 1.32 9.56 6.12
C GLN A 141 2.70 8.87 6.19
N ALA A 142 3.75 9.68 6.38
CA ALA A 142 5.12 9.22 6.60
C ALA A 142 5.84 10.13 7.62
N GLN A 143 6.84 9.60 8.34
CA GLN A 143 7.59 10.38 9.32
C GLN A 143 8.32 11.58 8.72
N LEU A 144 8.77 11.49 7.46
CA LEU A 144 9.38 12.60 6.72
C LEU A 144 8.48 13.87 6.69
N CYS A 145 7.17 13.70 6.84
CA CYS A 145 6.21 14.81 6.83
C CYS A 145 6.23 15.64 8.11
N CYS A 146 6.88 15.18 9.19
CA CYS A 146 6.83 15.85 10.48
C CYS A 146 8.15 15.78 11.27
N ASN A 147 9.20 15.16 10.71
CA ASN A 147 10.46 14.92 11.43
C ASN A 147 11.58 15.94 11.12
N GLY A 148 11.29 17.07 10.47
CA GLY A 148 12.31 18.05 10.07
C GLY A 148 12.83 17.92 8.63
N PHE A 149 12.60 16.79 7.94
CA PHE A 149 13.14 16.56 6.59
C PHE A 149 12.73 17.63 5.57
N LEU A 150 11.47 18.08 5.62
CA LEU A 150 10.94 19.14 4.76
C LEU A 150 11.12 20.55 5.37
N GLY A 151 12.03 20.72 6.32
CA GLY A 151 12.36 22.00 6.95
C GLY A 151 11.51 22.39 8.16
N TYR A 152 10.53 21.56 8.55
CA TYR A 152 9.76 21.75 9.78
C TYR A 152 9.62 20.44 10.56
N CYS A 153 9.67 20.54 11.89
CA CYS A 153 9.49 19.39 12.78
C CYS A 153 8.25 19.60 13.66
N ASP A 154 7.36 18.62 13.65
CA ASP A 154 6.13 18.58 14.45
C ASP A 154 5.99 17.21 15.11
N VAL A 155 6.57 17.08 16.30
CA VAL A 155 6.50 15.86 17.11
C VAL A 155 5.11 15.58 17.69
N SER A 156 4.17 16.53 17.55
CA SER A 156 2.77 16.33 17.95
C SER A 156 1.95 15.62 16.86
N HIS A 157 2.44 15.61 15.62
CA HIS A 157 1.79 14.92 14.51
C HIS A 157 1.69 13.40 14.81
N PRO A 158 0.53 12.75 14.58
CA PRO A 158 0.31 11.34 14.97
C PRO A 158 1.36 10.35 14.43
N VAL A 159 1.90 10.59 13.24
CA VAL A 159 2.94 9.73 12.63
C VAL A 159 4.32 9.92 13.28
N CYS A 160 4.59 11.10 13.83
CA CYS A 160 5.81 11.42 14.56
C CYS A 160 5.65 11.24 16.09
N ALA A 161 4.49 10.78 16.56
CA ALA A 161 4.25 10.53 17.97
C ALA A 161 5.31 9.55 18.51
N GLY A 162 6.09 10.01 19.50
CA GLY A 162 7.20 9.25 20.08
C GLY A 162 8.60 9.70 19.66
N LEU A 163 8.73 10.55 18.63
CA LEU A 163 9.98 11.26 18.36
C LEU A 163 10.17 12.39 19.38
N SER A 164 11.39 12.53 19.91
CA SER A 164 11.80 13.72 20.66
C SER A 164 12.23 14.84 19.71
N THR A 165 12.17 16.09 20.17
CA THR A 165 12.62 17.26 19.38
C THR A 165 14.10 17.17 18.98
N ASN A 166 14.91 16.41 19.71
CA ASN A 166 16.33 16.22 19.42
C ASN A 166 16.57 15.20 18.29
N GLU A 167 15.55 14.42 17.90
CA GLU A 167 15.60 13.44 16.81
C GLU A 167 15.14 14.04 15.46
N CYS A 168 14.73 15.31 15.46
CA CYS A 168 14.40 16.05 14.25
C CYS A 168 15.64 16.16 13.34
N ILE A 169 15.41 15.98 12.05
CA ILE A 169 16.43 16.17 11.01
C ILE A 169 16.74 17.66 10.92
N SER A 170 18.03 17.99 10.97
CA SER A 170 18.50 19.37 10.81
C SER A 170 18.36 19.82 9.36
N VAL A 171 18.20 21.13 9.12
CA VAL A 171 18.05 21.68 7.77
C VAL A 171 19.28 21.36 6.89
N SER A 172 20.48 21.23 7.48
CA SER A 172 21.70 20.86 6.75
C SER A 172 21.75 19.40 6.31
N ASP A 173 20.94 18.53 6.93
CA ASP A 173 20.82 17.11 6.57
C ASP A 173 19.57 16.87 5.68
N GLY A 174 18.95 17.94 5.19
CA GLY A 174 17.82 17.94 4.28
C GLY A 174 18.22 17.70 2.82
N PRO A 175 17.23 17.60 1.92
CA PRO A 175 17.47 17.38 0.48
C PRO A 175 18.14 18.60 -0.18
N SER A 176 18.74 18.40 -1.36
CA SER A 176 19.31 19.47 -2.19
C SER A 176 18.30 20.58 -2.50
N ILE A 177 18.80 21.76 -2.89
CA ILE A 177 17.94 22.89 -3.27
C ILE A 177 17.05 22.51 -4.46
N GLU A 178 17.57 21.79 -5.45
CA GLU A 178 16.75 21.34 -6.59
C GLU A 178 15.61 20.42 -6.14
N SER A 179 15.90 19.44 -5.28
CA SER A 179 14.89 18.54 -4.73
C SER A 179 13.87 19.27 -3.85
N GLN A 180 14.30 20.25 -3.05
CA GLN A 180 13.39 21.09 -2.24
C GLN A 180 12.40 21.88 -3.11
N VAL A 181 12.88 22.48 -4.21
CA VAL A 181 12.03 23.20 -5.17
C VAL A 181 11.01 22.26 -5.80
N PHE A 182 11.43 21.05 -6.17
CA PHE A 182 10.51 20.04 -6.67
C PHE A 182 9.47 19.68 -5.61
N PHE A 183 9.86 19.33 -4.38
CA PHE A 183 8.95 18.97 -3.30
C PHE A 183 7.91 20.06 -3.00
N ALA A 184 8.32 21.33 -2.97
CA ALA A 184 7.41 22.47 -2.77
C ALA A 184 6.36 22.63 -3.90
N SER A 185 6.63 22.09 -5.09
CA SER A 185 5.70 22.11 -6.23
C SER A 185 4.63 21.01 -6.18
N GLN A 186 4.74 20.05 -5.25
CA GLN A 186 3.92 18.85 -5.21
C GLN A 186 2.78 19.01 -4.19
N PRO A 187 1.52 19.24 -4.63
CA PRO A 187 0.42 19.53 -3.70
C PRO A 187 0.06 18.34 -2.80
N ALA A 188 0.26 17.12 -3.29
CA ALA A 188 -0.05 15.88 -2.57
C ALA A 188 1.14 15.36 -1.72
N LEU A 189 2.22 16.14 -1.61
CA LEU A 189 3.33 15.82 -0.72
C LEU A 189 2.98 16.27 0.69
N CYS A 190 2.73 15.32 1.58
CA CYS A 190 2.41 15.56 2.99
C CYS A 190 1.21 16.50 3.17
N ASP A 191 0.18 16.35 2.33
CA ASP A 191 -1.04 17.15 2.44
C ASP A 191 -1.72 16.89 3.80
N LYS A 192 -1.97 17.98 4.53
CA LYS A 192 -2.57 17.96 5.87
C LYS A 192 -4.07 17.69 5.84
N ASN A 193 -4.70 17.81 4.67
CA ASN A 193 -6.12 17.53 4.49
C ASN A 193 -6.40 16.05 4.25
N GLU A 194 -5.36 15.27 3.94
CA GLU A 194 -5.52 13.84 3.70
C GLU A 194 -5.86 13.12 5.02
N PRO A 195 -6.86 12.22 5.02
CA PRO A 195 -7.31 11.58 6.25
C PRO A 195 -6.20 10.71 6.85
N PHE A 196 -6.24 10.48 8.16
CA PHE A 196 -5.31 9.53 8.75
C PHE A 196 -5.72 8.10 8.35
N ILE A 197 -4.80 7.34 7.76
CA ILE A 197 -4.95 5.93 7.44
C ILE A 197 -4.65 5.11 8.70
N PRO A 198 -5.66 4.50 9.35
CA PRO A 198 -5.41 3.64 10.48
C PRO A 198 -4.58 2.43 10.05
N ASN A 199 -3.75 1.92 10.97
CA ASN A 199 -3.07 0.65 10.73
C ASN A 199 -4.11 -0.42 10.41
N ALA A 200 -3.94 -1.12 9.29
CA ALA A 200 -4.93 -2.10 8.93
C ALA A 200 -4.82 -3.33 9.84
N LEU A 201 -5.92 -3.59 10.56
CA LEU A 201 -6.07 -4.67 11.51
C LEU A 201 -6.92 -5.79 10.88
N PRO A 202 -6.64 -7.06 11.19
CA PRO A 202 -7.54 -8.14 10.81
C PRO A 202 -8.91 -7.97 11.50
N PRO A 203 -10.00 -8.46 10.88
CA PRO A 203 -11.32 -8.43 11.49
C PRO A 203 -11.31 -9.21 12.80
N LEU A 204 -11.94 -8.66 13.83
CA LEU A 204 -12.06 -9.35 15.10
C LEU A 204 -13.08 -10.48 15.01
N LYS A 205 -12.89 -11.52 15.83
CA LYS A 205 -13.84 -12.64 15.94
C LYS A 205 -15.28 -12.17 16.15
N ALA A 206 -15.50 -11.15 16.98
CA ALA A 206 -16.84 -10.61 17.23
C ALA A 206 -17.48 -9.99 15.96
N GLN A 207 -16.69 -9.38 15.08
CA GLN A 207 -17.15 -8.86 13.78
C GLN A 207 -17.40 -9.99 12.77
N ILE A 208 -16.72 -11.14 12.89
CA ILE A 208 -16.88 -12.31 12.03
C ILE A 208 -18.13 -13.11 12.44
N ASP A 209 -18.27 -13.40 13.73
CA ASP A 209 -19.30 -14.28 14.28
C ASP A 209 -20.72 -13.74 13.99
N VAL A 210 -20.92 -12.41 14.05
CA VAL A 210 -22.22 -11.79 13.74
C VAL A 210 -22.65 -12.03 12.29
N CYS A 211 -21.69 -12.22 11.39
CA CYS A 211 -21.98 -12.50 9.98
C CYS A 211 -22.27 -13.97 9.71
N GLY A 212 -21.79 -14.90 10.54
CA GLY A 212 -22.05 -16.33 10.38
C GLY A 212 -21.70 -16.87 8.99
N GLY A 213 -20.73 -16.27 8.30
CA GLY A 213 -20.34 -16.63 6.93
C GLY A 213 -21.32 -16.22 5.82
N VAL A 214 -22.30 -15.36 6.10
CA VAL A 214 -23.31 -14.92 5.13
C VAL A 214 -22.99 -13.51 4.62
N LEU A 215 -22.84 -13.37 3.31
CA LEU A 215 -22.62 -12.08 2.65
C LEU A 215 -23.88 -11.21 2.69
N TYR A 216 -23.68 -9.90 2.69
CA TYR A 216 -24.67 -8.83 2.60
C TYR A 216 -25.72 -8.78 3.71
N ARG A 217 -25.64 -9.70 4.69
CA ARG A 217 -26.39 -9.65 5.93
C ARG A 217 -26.18 -8.30 6.63
N GLN A 218 -27.27 -7.77 7.14
CA GLN A 218 -27.26 -6.61 8.02
C GLN A 218 -26.56 -6.96 9.35
N CYS A 219 -25.59 -6.13 9.78
CA CYS A 219 -24.87 -6.37 11.03
C CYS A 219 -24.70 -5.08 11.85
N ARG A 220 -24.32 -5.22 13.13
CA ARG A 220 -23.87 -4.11 13.98
C ARG A 220 -22.49 -4.42 14.49
N ASP A 221 -21.56 -3.49 14.32
CA ASP A 221 -20.20 -3.68 14.78
C ASP A 221 -20.16 -3.63 16.32
N PRO A 222 -19.76 -4.73 17.00
CA PRO A 222 -19.73 -4.79 18.46
C PRO A 222 -18.69 -3.84 19.08
N LEU A 223 -17.74 -3.32 18.29
CA LEU A 223 -16.75 -2.34 18.76
C LEU A 223 -17.26 -0.90 18.69
N PHE A 224 -18.29 -0.65 17.88
CA PHE A 224 -18.79 0.69 17.59
C PHE A 224 -20.32 0.71 17.69
N GLU A 225 -20.83 0.48 18.91
CA GLU A 225 -22.27 0.42 19.19
C GLU A 225 -23.04 1.68 18.76
N SER A 226 -22.36 2.82 18.65
CA SER A 226 -22.93 4.11 18.22
C SER A 226 -22.94 4.33 16.70
N LYS A 227 -22.33 3.44 15.90
CA LYS A 227 -22.25 3.57 14.44
C LYS A 227 -23.52 3.06 13.75
N PRO A 228 -23.82 3.54 12.53
CA PRO A 228 -24.91 3.02 11.72
C PRO A 228 -24.73 1.52 11.45
N VAL A 229 -25.84 0.90 11.07
CA VAL A 229 -25.90 -0.49 10.62
C VAL A 229 -24.79 -0.76 9.58
N GLY A 230 -24.05 -1.85 9.78
CA GLY A 230 -23.04 -2.34 8.87
C GLY A 230 -23.54 -3.44 7.94
N ILE A 231 -22.67 -3.87 7.04
CA ILE A 231 -22.89 -4.96 6.10
C ILE A 231 -21.83 -6.03 6.26
N CYS A 232 -22.24 -7.29 6.22
CA CYS A 232 -21.34 -8.43 6.20
C CYS A 232 -20.72 -8.59 4.82
N VAL A 233 -19.43 -8.28 4.68
CA VAL A 233 -18.73 -8.33 3.40
C VAL A 233 -17.37 -8.98 3.54
N ASN A 234 -16.89 -9.51 2.42
CA ASN A 234 -15.50 -9.89 2.25
C ASN A 234 -14.74 -8.70 1.65
N LEU A 235 -14.21 -7.81 2.49
CA LEU A 235 -13.29 -6.77 2.03
C LEU A 235 -11.88 -7.35 1.91
N TYR A 236 -11.18 -6.96 0.84
CA TYR A 236 -9.77 -7.32 0.63
C TYR A 236 -9.50 -8.85 0.70
N PHE A 237 -10.44 -9.66 0.21
CA PHE A 237 -10.37 -11.13 0.19
C PHE A 237 -10.13 -11.76 1.58
N GLN A 238 -10.57 -11.08 2.64
CA GLN A 238 -10.55 -11.58 4.01
C GLN A 238 -11.77 -12.46 4.32
N VAL A 239 -11.90 -12.87 5.57
CA VAL A 239 -13.12 -13.54 6.06
C VAL A 239 -14.30 -12.57 6.02
N ILE A 240 -15.51 -13.09 5.82
CA ILE A 240 -16.74 -12.29 5.89
C ILE A 240 -16.86 -11.74 7.31
N ALA A 241 -16.84 -10.42 7.42
CA ALA A 241 -16.94 -9.73 8.69
C ALA A 241 -17.83 -8.50 8.54
N CYS A 242 -18.37 -8.06 9.68
CA CYS A 242 -19.19 -6.87 9.74
C CYS A 242 -18.34 -5.64 9.44
N ASN A 243 -18.71 -4.90 8.41
CA ASN A 243 -18.13 -3.61 8.10
C ASN A 243 -19.18 -2.50 8.30
N SER A 244 -18.90 -1.58 9.23
CA SER A 244 -19.76 -0.41 9.51
C SER A 244 -19.12 0.93 9.10
N PHE A 245 -18.05 0.90 8.32
CA PHE A 245 -17.27 2.08 7.93
C PHE A 245 -17.36 2.39 6.44
N ASP A 246 -17.50 1.34 5.63
CA ASP A 246 -17.54 1.41 4.19
C ASP A 246 -18.99 1.41 3.70
N LEU A 247 -19.58 2.60 3.68
CA LEU A 247 -20.92 2.81 3.13
C LEU A 247 -20.97 2.50 1.63
N THR A 248 -19.83 2.51 0.92
CA THR A 248 -19.81 2.23 -0.51
C THR A 248 -20.14 0.77 -0.80
N ALA A 249 -19.81 -0.15 0.10
CA ALA A 249 -20.23 -1.55 0.01
C ALA A 249 -21.76 -1.71 0.09
N ILE A 250 -22.43 -0.93 0.96
CA ILE A 250 -23.89 -0.93 1.08
C ILE A 250 -24.53 -0.36 -0.18
N TYR A 251 -24.13 0.85 -0.58
CA TYR A 251 -24.70 1.52 -1.74
C TYR A 251 -24.43 0.75 -3.04
N GLY A 252 -23.23 0.18 -3.18
CA GLY A 252 -22.87 -0.67 -4.31
C GLY A 252 -23.81 -1.87 -4.43
N ARG A 253 -24.02 -2.60 -3.33
CA ARG A 253 -24.93 -3.76 -3.35
C ARG A 253 -26.39 -3.39 -3.63
N GLN A 254 -26.87 -2.25 -3.14
CA GLN A 254 -28.20 -1.74 -3.48
C GLN A 254 -28.34 -1.47 -4.99
N GLN A 255 -27.31 -0.93 -5.64
CA GLN A 255 -27.33 -0.73 -7.09
C GLN A 255 -27.30 -2.06 -7.85
N GLU A 256 -26.51 -3.04 -7.40
CA GLU A 256 -26.50 -4.38 -7.99
C GLU A 256 -27.90 -5.02 -7.97
N ILE A 257 -28.59 -4.94 -6.82
CA ILE A 257 -29.96 -5.46 -6.67
C ILE A 257 -30.92 -4.71 -7.60
N LEU A 258 -30.90 -3.38 -7.57
CA LEU A 258 -31.80 -2.53 -8.36
C LEU A 258 -31.72 -2.81 -9.86
N TYR A 259 -30.51 -3.04 -10.38
CA TYR A 259 -30.28 -3.28 -11.80
C TYR A 259 -30.21 -4.77 -12.17
N GLY A 260 -30.38 -5.68 -11.21
CA GLY A 260 -30.28 -7.13 -11.45
C GLY A 260 -28.88 -7.57 -11.93
N LEU A 261 -27.82 -6.96 -11.39
CA LEU A 261 -26.44 -7.24 -11.73
C LEU A 261 -25.78 -8.16 -10.69
N GLY A 262 -24.79 -8.94 -11.13
CA GLY A 262 -23.99 -9.76 -10.23
C GLY A 262 -24.74 -10.97 -9.67
N LEU A 263 -24.46 -11.32 -8.40
CA LEU A 263 -25.08 -12.46 -7.73
C LEU A 263 -26.56 -12.15 -7.42
N PRO A 264 -27.49 -13.10 -7.70
CA PRO A 264 -28.88 -12.99 -7.25
C PRO A 264 -28.93 -12.69 -5.75
N CYS A 265 -29.80 -11.78 -5.35
CA CYS A 265 -29.91 -11.41 -3.95
C CYS A 265 -30.70 -12.44 -3.16
N ASP A 266 -30.37 -12.57 -1.87
CA ASP A 266 -31.12 -13.36 -0.89
C ASP A 266 -32.26 -12.51 -0.29
N PRO A 267 -33.54 -12.81 -0.56
CA PRO A 267 -34.66 -12.01 -0.07
C PRO A 267 -34.80 -11.99 1.45
N LYS A 268 -34.16 -12.90 2.19
CA LYS A 268 -34.17 -12.92 3.65
C LYS A 268 -33.03 -12.05 4.22
N GLU A 269 -31.82 -12.22 3.70
CA GLU A 269 -30.62 -11.56 4.24
C GLU A 269 -30.43 -10.15 3.69
N GLU A 270 -30.98 -9.87 2.49
CA GLU A 270 -30.77 -8.64 1.73
C GLU A 270 -32.07 -7.82 1.53
N ALA A 271 -33.17 -8.17 2.21
CA ALA A 271 -34.41 -7.38 2.19
C ALA A 271 -34.16 -5.91 2.59
N TRP A 272 -33.26 -5.69 3.55
CA TRP A 272 -32.87 -4.35 4.00
C TRP A 272 -32.11 -3.53 2.94
N LEU A 273 -31.66 -4.17 1.86
CA LEU A 273 -31.01 -3.56 0.69
C LEU A 273 -31.98 -3.42 -0.49
N GLY A 274 -33.24 -3.82 -0.35
CA GLY A 274 -34.26 -3.74 -1.40
C GLY A 274 -34.44 -5.01 -2.22
N CYS A 275 -33.89 -6.15 -1.78
CA CYS A 275 -34.19 -7.44 -2.40
C CYS A 275 -35.66 -7.83 -2.13
N VAL A 276 -36.36 -8.31 -3.16
CA VAL A 276 -37.78 -8.72 -3.14
C VAL A 276 -37.95 -10.16 -3.62
#